data_AF-A0A7I9ZYL7-F1
#
_entry.id   AF-A0A7I9ZYL7-F1
#
_cell.length_a   1.000
_cell.length_b   1.000
_cell.length_c   1.000
_cell.angle_alpha   90.00
_cell.angle_beta   90.00
_cell.angle_gamma   90.00
#
_symmetry.space_group_name_H-M   'P 1'
#
loop_
_entity.id
_entity.type
_entity.pdbx_description
1 polymer ?
#
loop_
_entity_poly.entity_id
_entity_poly.type
_entity_poly.pdbx_seq_one_letter_code
_entity_poly.pdbx_strand_id
1 'polypeptide(L)' 'MATNPPSGDGHRNGAVRKRSQVFNPKTEQWVKRDKDTGRFIDVKQDGTP' A
#
# COMPACT_ATOMS: atom_id res chain seq x y z
N MET A 1 25.98 16.67 -16.98
CA MET A 1 24.53 17.03 -17.02
C MET A 1 23.74 15.79 -16.69
N ALA A 2 22.83 15.83 -15.71
CA ALA A 2 21.96 14.70 -15.39
C ALA A 2 20.72 14.77 -16.28
N THR A 3 20.65 13.92 -17.30
CA THR A 3 19.43 13.68 -18.07
C THR A 3 18.50 12.84 -17.22
N ASN A 4 17.38 13.42 -16.78
CA ASN A 4 16.32 12.68 -16.10
C ASN A 4 15.40 12.09 -17.19
N PRO A 5 15.52 10.80 -17.55
CA PRO A 5 14.59 10.20 -18.50
C PRO A 5 13.16 10.29 -17.95
N PRO A 6 12.13 10.37 -18.81
CA PRO A 6 10.75 10.39 -18.34
C PRO A 6 10.54 9.13 -17.51
N SER A 7 10.11 9.30 -16.27
CA SER A 7 9.75 8.20 -15.37
C SER A 7 8.58 7.44 -16.00
N GLY A 8 8.93 6.47 -16.84
CA GLY A 8 8.01 5.70 -17.67
C GLY A 8 7.30 4.64 -16.85
N ASP A 9 6.01 4.48 -17.19
CA ASP A 9 4.99 3.50 -16.80
C ASP A 9 4.04 3.83 -15.64
N GLY A 10 4.26 4.91 -14.88
CA GLY A 10 3.34 5.32 -13.82
C GLY A 10 3.27 4.35 -12.63
N HIS A 11 4.14 3.35 -12.59
CA HIS A 11 4.24 2.43 -11.46
C HIS A 11 5.18 2.99 -10.39
N ARG A 12 4.89 2.67 -9.13
CA ARG A 12 5.72 3.11 -8.01
C ARG A 12 6.97 2.23 -7.95
N ASN A 13 8.11 2.81 -8.29
CA ASN A 13 9.42 2.19 -8.08
C ASN A 13 9.82 2.32 -6.61
N GLY A 14 9.72 1.21 -5.85
CA GLY A 14 10.22 1.11 -4.48
C GLY A 14 9.28 0.43 -3.49
N ALA A 15 9.84 -0.14 -2.42
CA ALA A 15 9.10 -0.84 -1.39
C ALA A 15 8.13 0.08 -0.64
N VAL A 16 6.88 -0.38 -0.45
CA VAL A 16 5.90 0.30 0.38
C VAL A 16 6.27 0.12 1.85
N ARG A 17 6.80 1.16 2.50
CA ARG A 17 7.31 1.07 3.89
C ARG A 17 6.41 1.73 4.96
N LYS A 18 5.45 2.56 4.55
CA LYS A 18 4.63 3.39 5.45
C LYS A 18 3.33 2.74 5.93
N ARG A 19 3.00 1.53 5.47
CA ARG A 19 1.80 0.80 5.89
C ARG A 19 2.09 -0.69 5.99
N SER A 20 1.41 -1.36 6.90
CA SER A 20 1.33 -2.82 6.97
C SER A 20 -0.07 -3.26 6.56
N GLN A 21 -0.20 -4.54 6.22
CA GLN A 21 -1.46 -5.13 5.83
C GLN A 21 -1.85 -6.21 6.82
N VAL A 22 -3.13 -6.22 7.21
CA VAL A 22 -3.68 -7.14 8.21
C VAL A 22 -4.98 -7.71 7.67
N PHE A 23 -5.17 -9.03 7.79
CA PHE A 23 -6.43 -9.67 7.42
C PHE A 23 -7.47 -9.49 8.54
N ASN A 24 -8.67 -9.04 8.18
CA ASN A 24 -9.80 -8.96 9.09
C ASN A 24 -10.72 -10.18 8.88
N PRO A 25 -10.73 -11.17 9.81
CA PRO A 25 -11.53 -12.37 9.66
C PRO A 25 -13.03 -12.14 9.79
N LYS A 26 -13.47 -10.98 10.31
CA LYS A 26 -14.92 -10.68 10.44
C LYS A 26 -15.56 -10.25 9.13
N THR A 27 -14.77 -9.61 8.26
CA THR A 27 -15.24 -9.09 6.97
C THR A 27 -14.58 -9.78 5.79
N GLU A 28 -13.71 -10.77 6.08
CA GLU A 28 -12.89 -11.51 5.12
C GLU A 28 -12.12 -10.60 4.15
N GLN A 29 -11.69 -9.44 4.65
CA GLN A 29 -11.05 -8.39 3.84
C GLN A 29 -9.70 -8.00 4.40
N TRP A 30 -8.84 -7.54 3.51
CA TRP A 30 -7.54 -7.01 3.89
C TRP A 30 -7.62 -5.52 4.22
N VAL A 31 -7.02 -5.14 5.34
CA VAL A 31 -7.01 -3.76 5.82
C VAL A 31 -5.58 -3.23 5.85
N LYS A 32 -5.38 -2.03 5.33
CA LYS A 32 -4.13 -1.28 5.44
C LYS A 32 -4.09 -0.61 6.80
N ARG A 33 -3.02 -0.85 7.55
CA ARG A 33 -2.74 -0.23 8.84
C ARG A 33 -1.57 0.74 8.69
N ASP A 34 -1.75 1.95 9.21
CA ASP A 34 -0.69 2.95 9.30
C ASP A 34 0.43 2.44 10.22
N LYS A 35 1.68 2.52 9.76
CA LYS A 35 2.80 1.98 10.54
C LYS A 35 3.15 2.87 11.74
N ASP A 36 2.92 4.18 11.64
CA ASP A 36 3.39 5.16 12.61
C ASP A 36 2.37 5.38 13.73
N THR A 37 1.07 5.41 13.38
CA THR A 37 -0.05 5.62 14.31
C THR A 37 -0.81 4.35 14.65
N GLY A 38 -0.63 3.27 13.87
CA GLY A 38 -1.34 2.02 14.07
C GLY A 38 -2.83 2.04 13.67
N ARG A 39 -3.33 3.13 13.08
CA ARG A 39 -4.73 3.30 12.68
C ARG A 39 -5.05 2.49 11.43
N PHE A 40 -6.28 2.00 11.31
CA PHE A 40 -6.78 1.43 10.05
C PHE A 40 -7.09 2.56 9.08
N ILE A 41 -6.49 2.51 7.90
CA ILE A 41 -6.61 3.58 6.90
C ILE A 41 -7.67 3.23 5.88
N ASP A 42 -7.56 2.04 5.28
CA ASP A 42 -8.33 1.70 4.09
C ASP A 42 -8.48 0.19 3.97
N VAL A 43 -9.61 -0.25 3.44
CA VAL A 43 -9.97 -1.66 3.27
C VAL A 43 -9.90 -2.00 1.80
N LYS A 44 -9.12 -3.03 1.46
CA LYS A 44 -9.06 -3.58 0.12
C LYS A 44 -10.37 -4.30 -0.20
N GLN A 45 -11.16 -3.70 -1.09
CA GLN A 45 -12.43 -4.25 -1.58
C GLN A 45 -12.24 -5.35 -2.64
N ASP A 46 -11.03 -5.50 -3.18
CA ASP A 46 -10.69 -6.49 -4.21
C ASP A 46 -10.38 -7.90 -3.65
N GLY A 47 -10.48 -8.08 -2.32
CA GLY A 47 -10.33 -9.38 -1.65
C GLY A 47 -8.93 -10.00 -1.71
N THR A 48 -7.99 -9.38 -2.43
CA THR A 48 -6.63 -9.90 -2.63
C THR A 48 -5.61 -9.23 -1.69
N PRO A 49 -4.56 -9.95 -1.28
CA PRO A 49 -3.47 -9.37 -0.50
C PRO A 49 -2.74 -8.27 -1.29
#